data_AF-A0A521SGX2-F1
#
_entry.id   AF-A0A521SGX2-F1
#
_cell.length_a   1.000
_cell.length_b   1.000
_cell.length_c   1.000
_cell.angle_alpha   90.00
_cell.angle_beta   90.00
_cell.angle_gamma   90.00
#
_symmetry.space_group_name_H-M   'P 1'
#
loop_
_entity.id
_entity.type
_entity.pdbx_description
1 polymer ?
#
loop_
_entity_poly.entity_id
_entity_poly.type
_entity_poly.pdbx_seq_one_letter_code
_entity_poly.pdbx_strand_id
1 'polypeptide(L)'
;MAEQWVNLPKEDRFAEDGITKERCGRVTLEALFEKKGTPIQFKVKVTPGGNNAVYTRKEKGANKNFRLRQITVGLADDKSVLLEESIYLPAAGGDEYKIEAKDAAGTVVKAAFQLETRRKLYYQVIKMRNMTVTVGTLTSHLEDEYWTPGKKYYVKLKELPSKGEMPEHPNFDVPQQGNIPTLAKAQYSNAKDRFCFALVLVDQLGRSKRANVSKAVTINSASPTVTMRVSPHYLWVDLDPAGTPEAVWNFGGTFTENGGATHAIPVAAITANGRTKVNVDTSALPNGAQGTIKLDLKLVDYFRTGLSLAKNMICVATRATWTQRADDEMKSTLVHEAGHKVGMVPGGGGGGLAKQLTYYQKNGGHCNFSTNLCVMYGEIHAGRSNRFCSVCEKSVRKLDLDANALPGFDPP
;
A
#
# COMPACT_ATOMS: atom_id res chain seq x y z
N MET A 1 21.84 23.45 -4.36
CA MET A 1 21.16 22.90 -3.16
C MET A 1 21.88 21.64 -2.75
N ALA A 2 22.00 21.37 -1.46
CA ALA A 2 22.57 20.11 -0.97
C ALA A 2 21.47 19.27 -0.32
N GLU A 3 21.37 17.99 -0.68
CA GLU A 3 20.26 17.09 -0.32
C GLU A 3 20.49 16.38 1.01
N GLN A 4 19.57 16.44 1.97
CA GLN A 4 19.69 15.74 3.25
C GLN A 4 18.58 14.69 3.38
N TRP A 5 18.94 13.41 3.44
CA TRP A 5 18.02 12.28 3.59
C TRP A 5 17.63 12.09 5.06
N VAL A 6 16.52 12.71 5.46
CA VAL A 6 16.15 12.84 6.89
C VAL A 6 15.62 11.54 7.51
N ASN A 7 15.18 10.59 6.69
CA ASN A 7 14.66 9.30 7.16
C ASN A 7 15.68 8.17 7.10
N LEU A 8 16.83 8.35 6.45
CA LEU A 8 17.86 7.32 6.35
C LEU A 8 18.90 7.49 7.47
N PRO A 9 19.34 6.40 8.12
CA PRO A 9 20.44 6.43 9.08
C PRO A 9 21.79 6.56 8.36
N LYS A 10 22.82 6.95 9.10
CA LYS A 10 24.20 7.06 8.59
C LYS A 10 24.85 5.68 8.44
N GLU A 11 24.51 4.99 7.35
CA GLU A 11 24.99 3.63 7.07
C GLU A 11 25.57 3.54 5.65
N ASP A 12 26.64 2.75 5.46
CA ASP A 12 27.31 2.62 4.14
C ASP A 12 26.44 2.00 3.08
N ARG A 13 25.45 1.19 3.49
CA ARG A 13 24.61 0.46 2.54
C ARG A 13 23.89 1.37 1.56
N PHE A 14 23.73 2.67 1.83
CA PHE A 14 23.11 3.62 0.90
C PHE A 14 24.07 4.21 -0.13
N ALA A 15 25.39 3.96 -0.04
CA ALA A 15 26.38 4.46 -0.98
C ALA A 15 26.16 3.95 -2.41
N GLU A 16 25.68 2.71 -2.57
CA GLU A 16 25.30 2.12 -3.87
C GLU A 16 24.17 2.89 -4.58
N ASP A 17 23.46 3.74 -3.84
CA ASP A 17 22.41 4.60 -4.34
C ASP A 17 22.88 6.03 -4.67
N GLY A 18 24.20 6.29 -4.58
CA GLY A 18 24.79 7.61 -4.71
C GLY A 18 24.53 8.51 -3.49
N ILE A 19 24.22 7.93 -2.33
CA ILE A 19 23.97 8.66 -1.08
C ILE A 19 25.13 8.44 -0.12
N THR A 20 25.90 9.48 0.17
CA THR A 20 26.97 9.40 1.16
C THR A 20 26.39 9.48 2.58
N LYS A 21 27.08 8.86 3.55
CA LYS A 21 26.66 8.83 4.96
C LYS A 21 26.44 10.23 5.55
N GLU A 22 27.23 11.20 5.11
CA GLU A 22 27.17 12.59 5.58
C GLU A 22 25.85 13.26 5.18
N ARG A 23 25.18 12.73 4.16
CA ARG A 23 23.87 13.21 3.67
C ARG A 23 22.70 12.47 4.32
N CYS A 24 22.93 11.56 5.26
CA CYS A 24 21.88 10.81 5.95
C CYS A 24 21.63 11.31 7.38
N GLY A 25 20.36 11.36 7.78
CA GLY A 25 19.96 11.67 9.14
C GLY A 25 20.36 13.07 9.59
N ARG A 26 21.09 13.16 10.70
CA ARG A 26 21.55 14.43 11.28
C ARG A 26 22.66 15.04 10.45
N VAL A 27 22.58 16.35 10.28
CA VAL A 27 23.58 17.12 9.52
C VAL A 27 24.84 17.28 10.37
N THR A 28 25.98 17.00 9.76
CA THR A 28 27.30 17.35 10.28
C THR A 28 27.78 18.63 9.57
N LEU A 29 28.37 19.55 10.31
CA LEU A 29 28.97 20.77 9.77
C LEU A 29 30.43 20.87 10.15
N GLU A 30 31.23 21.38 9.25
CA GLU A 30 32.60 21.82 9.55
C GLU A 30 32.63 23.34 9.52
N ALA A 31 33.04 23.95 10.63
CA ALA A 31 33.31 25.37 10.72
C ALA A 31 34.81 25.61 10.54
N LEU A 32 35.19 26.47 9.60
CA LEU A 32 36.58 26.78 9.29
C LEU A 32 36.96 28.15 9.86
N PHE A 33 38.16 28.26 10.41
CA PHE A 33 38.72 29.44 11.07
C PHE A 33 40.06 29.81 10.44
N GLU A 34 40.28 31.11 10.24
CA GLU A 34 41.50 31.61 9.59
C GLU A 34 42.77 31.42 10.45
N LYS A 35 42.63 31.52 11.78
CA LYS A 35 43.74 31.52 12.74
C LYS A 35 43.64 30.35 13.71
N LYS A 36 44.79 29.75 14.04
CA LYS A 36 44.93 28.70 15.07
C LYS A 36 45.27 29.33 16.43
N GLY A 37 44.88 28.66 17.52
CA GLY A 37 45.50 28.83 18.85
C GLY A 37 44.79 29.77 19.82
N THR A 38 43.91 30.65 19.36
CA THR A 38 43.02 31.41 20.27
C THR A 38 41.64 30.78 20.25
N PRO A 39 41.13 30.26 21.38
CA PRO A 39 39.78 29.72 21.45
C PRO A 39 38.73 30.75 21.02
N ILE A 40 38.07 30.53 19.89
CA ILE A 40 36.99 31.36 19.38
C ILE A 40 35.66 30.68 19.70
N GLN A 41 34.82 31.35 20.48
CA GLN A 41 33.42 30.96 20.63
C GLN A 41 32.63 31.39 19.40
N PHE A 42 31.79 30.50 18.89
CA PHE A 42 30.90 30.80 17.78
C PHE A 42 29.54 30.14 17.97
N LYS A 43 28.53 30.69 17.30
CA LYS A 43 27.17 30.21 17.31
C LYS A 43 26.70 29.82 15.93
N VAL A 44 26.09 28.64 15.81
CA VAL A 44 25.46 28.19 14.56
C VAL A 44 23.96 28.43 14.62
N LYS A 45 23.42 28.97 13.54
CA LYS A 45 21.99 29.21 13.35
C LYS A 45 21.53 28.57 12.04
N VAL A 46 20.52 27.72 12.16
CA VAL A 46 19.76 27.15 11.06
C VAL A 46 18.44 27.89 10.94
N THR A 47 18.18 28.47 9.77
CA THR A 47 16.96 29.23 9.48
C THR A 47 16.11 28.47 8.45
N PRO A 48 14.86 28.08 8.80
CA PRO A 48 13.96 27.42 7.84
C PRO A 48 13.49 28.40 6.76
N GLY A 49 13.27 27.88 5.54
CA GLY A 49 12.65 28.60 4.44
C GLY A 49 11.17 28.93 4.73
N GLY A 50 10.66 30.01 4.13
CA GLY A 50 9.30 30.48 4.36
C GLY A 50 8.20 29.51 3.88
N ASN A 51 8.53 28.63 2.94
CA ASN A 51 7.60 27.64 2.38
C ASN A 51 7.71 26.26 3.05
N ASN A 52 8.46 26.12 4.14
CA ASN A 52 8.64 24.84 4.85
C ASN A 52 7.33 24.33 5.46
N ALA A 53 7.24 23.02 5.68
CA ALA A 53 6.08 22.41 6.28
C ALA A 53 5.92 22.87 7.74
N VAL A 54 4.70 23.28 8.09
CA VAL A 54 4.39 23.73 9.45
C VAL A 54 3.77 22.58 10.24
N TYR A 55 4.45 22.20 11.32
CA TYR A 55 3.92 21.29 12.33
C TYR A 55 3.31 22.08 13.49
N THR A 56 2.12 21.66 13.93
CA THR A 56 1.45 22.22 15.11
C THR A 56 2.21 21.91 16.39
N ARG A 57 1.93 22.65 17.47
CA ARG A 57 2.51 22.37 18.80
C ARG A 57 2.22 20.95 19.27
N LYS A 58 1.02 20.42 19.01
CA LYS A 58 0.61 19.06 19.36
C LYS A 58 1.41 18.02 18.58
N GLU A 59 1.55 18.20 17.27
CA GLU A 59 2.35 17.30 16.43
C GLU A 59 3.82 17.29 16.87
N LYS A 60 4.41 18.47 17.08
CA LYS A 60 5.77 18.57 17.65
C LYS A 60 5.86 17.90 19.01
N GLY A 61 4.84 18.04 19.85
CA GLY A 61 4.71 17.35 21.14
C GLY A 61 4.79 15.84 21.02
N ALA A 62 4.02 15.28 20.08
CA ALA A 62 3.87 13.84 19.86
C ALA A 62 5.05 13.18 19.16
N ASN A 63 5.76 13.90 18.28
CA ASN A 63 6.90 13.35 17.54
C ASN A 63 8.08 14.31 17.52
N LYS A 64 9.23 13.86 18.06
CA LYS A 64 10.49 14.61 18.11
C LYS A 64 11.05 14.91 16.71
N ASN A 65 10.69 14.09 15.72
CA ASN A 65 11.15 14.23 14.33
C ASN A 65 10.47 15.39 13.60
N PHE A 66 9.47 16.05 14.22
CA PHE A 66 8.82 17.25 13.71
C PHE A 66 9.43 18.56 14.24
N ARG A 67 10.53 18.48 14.98
CA ARG A 67 11.20 19.64 15.59
C ARG A 67 12.57 19.87 14.96
N LEU A 68 12.82 21.11 14.53
CA LEU A 68 14.19 21.57 14.29
C LEU A 68 14.92 21.61 15.64
N ARG A 69 16.06 20.92 15.72
CA ARG A 69 16.95 20.96 16.89
C ARG A 69 18.36 21.24 16.40
N GLN A 70 19.10 22.07 17.12
CA GLN A 70 20.45 22.44 16.74
C GLN A 70 21.29 22.70 17.99
N ILE A 71 22.56 22.31 17.94
CA ILE A 71 23.58 22.83 18.85
C ILE A 71 23.93 24.23 18.38
N THR A 72 23.84 25.20 19.28
CA THR A 72 23.95 26.63 18.94
C THR A 72 25.30 27.23 19.32
N VAL A 73 26.22 26.48 19.93
CA VAL A 73 27.51 27.00 20.39
C VAL A 73 28.61 25.98 20.14
N GLY A 74 29.76 26.44 19.63
CA GLY A 74 31.01 25.68 19.54
C GLY A 74 32.19 26.51 20.04
N LEU A 75 33.28 25.83 20.38
CA LEU A 75 34.57 26.45 20.74
C LEU A 75 35.63 25.92 19.77
N ALA A 76 36.36 26.82 19.12
CA ALA A 76 37.40 26.49 18.16
C ALA A 76 38.77 26.90 18.68
N ASP A 77 39.64 25.95 18.99
CA ASP A 77 41.06 26.16 19.32
C ASP A 77 41.99 25.81 18.13
N ASP A 78 41.47 25.11 17.12
CA ASP A 78 42.14 24.81 15.86
C ASP A 78 41.46 25.50 14.65
N LYS A 79 42.04 25.34 13.45
CA LYS A 79 41.55 25.89 12.18
C LYS A 79 40.21 25.32 11.72
N SER A 80 39.77 24.18 12.26
CA SER A 80 38.44 23.68 12.00
C SER A 80 37.82 23.04 13.22
N VAL A 81 36.49 23.14 13.31
CA VAL A 81 35.69 22.44 14.31
C VAL A 81 34.61 21.66 13.58
N LEU A 82 34.64 20.34 13.77
CA LEU A 82 33.59 19.46 13.29
C LEU A 82 32.45 19.41 14.31
N LEU A 83 31.30 19.96 13.93
CA LEU A 83 30.06 19.88 14.69
C LEU A 83 29.27 18.66 14.23
N GLU A 84 29.69 17.50 14.71
CA GLU A 84 29.07 16.22 14.40
C GLU A 84 27.62 16.16 14.87
N GLU A 85 26.72 15.76 13.96
CA GLU A 85 25.31 15.51 14.27
C GLU A 85 24.58 16.64 14.99
N SER A 86 25.08 17.86 14.81
CA SER A 86 24.70 19.03 15.57
C SER A 86 23.33 19.57 15.18
N ILE A 87 22.82 19.22 13.99
CA ILE A 87 21.54 19.71 13.49
C ILE A 87 20.63 18.54 13.11
N TYR A 88 19.43 18.59 13.67
CA TYR A 88 18.32 17.70 13.36
C TYR A 88 17.26 18.49 12.58
N LEU A 89 17.10 18.16 11.31
CA LEU A 89 16.06 18.75 10.45
C LEU A 89 14.72 17.99 10.63
N PRO A 90 13.58 18.70 10.62
CA PRO A 90 12.26 18.07 10.58
C PRO A 90 12.08 17.07 9.43
N ALA A 91 11.21 16.07 9.66
CA ALA A 91 10.98 14.96 8.74
C ALA A 91 10.34 15.35 7.39
N ALA A 92 9.78 16.55 7.27
CA ALA A 92 9.09 16.94 6.05
C ALA A 92 10.01 16.95 4.83
N GLY A 93 9.49 16.54 3.66
CA GLY A 93 10.22 16.58 2.40
C GLY A 93 10.17 17.96 1.73
N GLY A 94 11.23 18.31 1.01
CA GLY A 94 11.33 19.56 0.25
C GLY A 94 11.43 20.82 1.10
N ASP A 95 11.72 20.68 2.39
CA ASP A 95 11.96 21.80 3.28
C ASP A 95 13.40 22.28 3.13
N GLU A 96 13.55 23.60 3.08
CA GLU A 96 14.82 24.25 2.78
C GLU A 96 15.37 24.95 4.02
N TYR A 97 16.69 24.92 4.20
CA TYR A 97 17.35 25.48 5.38
C TYR A 97 18.63 26.22 5.02
N LYS A 98 18.78 27.43 5.56
CA LYS A 98 19.99 28.25 5.49
C LYS A 98 20.80 28.08 6.76
N ILE A 99 22.12 28.02 6.64
CA ILE A 99 23.04 27.85 7.76
C ILE A 99 23.97 29.06 7.82
N GLU A 100 24.03 29.67 9.00
CA GLU A 100 24.89 30.81 9.30
C GLU A 100 25.66 30.52 10.60
N ALA A 101 26.93 30.92 10.66
CA ALA A 101 27.73 30.89 11.88
C ALA A 101 28.14 32.31 12.25
N LYS A 102 28.10 32.64 13.54
CA LYS A 102 28.46 33.95 14.09
C LYS A 102 29.50 33.80 15.19
N ASP A 103 30.65 34.46 15.06
CA ASP A 103 31.68 34.45 16.11
C ASP A 103 31.37 35.43 17.26
N ALA A 104 32.22 35.44 18.29
CA ALA A 104 32.11 36.36 19.42
C ALA A 104 32.35 37.84 19.05
N ALA A 105 33.10 38.11 17.98
CA ALA A 105 33.35 39.46 17.47
C ALA A 105 32.16 40.02 16.65
N GLY A 106 31.21 39.15 16.28
CA GLY A 106 30.01 39.49 15.54
C GLY A 106 30.09 39.19 14.04
N THR A 107 31.20 38.65 13.55
CA THR A 107 31.39 38.22 12.16
C THR A 107 30.42 37.11 11.84
N VAL A 108 29.68 37.24 10.73
CA VAL A 108 28.73 36.23 10.26
C VAL A 108 29.21 35.64 8.95
N VAL A 109 29.34 34.32 8.92
CA VAL A 109 29.60 33.56 7.69
C VAL A 109 28.38 32.70 7.36
N LYS A 110 28.12 32.53 6.06
CA LYS A 110 27.00 31.72 5.56
C LYS A 110 27.55 30.51 4.85
N ALA A 111 26.89 29.36 5.01
CA ALA A 111 27.20 28.21 4.17
C ALA A 111 26.97 28.58 2.69
N ALA A 112 27.86 28.12 1.81
CA ALA A 112 27.76 28.35 0.36
C ALA A 112 26.55 27.64 -0.28
N PHE A 113 25.90 26.74 0.46
CA PHE A 113 24.74 25.98 0.02
C PHE A 113 23.58 26.13 1.01
N GLN A 114 22.38 25.83 0.52
CA GLN A 114 21.21 25.56 1.37
C GLN A 114 20.95 24.06 1.39
N LEU A 115 20.41 23.58 2.51
CA LEU A 115 19.99 22.19 2.64
C LEU A 115 18.54 22.03 2.19
N GLU A 116 18.26 20.95 1.46
CA GLU A 116 16.90 20.50 1.12
C GLU A 116 16.67 19.11 1.71
N THR A 117 15.60 18.94 2.47
CA THR A 117 15.25 17.64 3.05
C THR A 117 14.64 16.71 1.99
N ARG A 118 15.10 15.46 1.97
CA ARG A 118 14.60 14.40 1.09
C ARG A 118 14.32 13.14 1.89
N ARG A 119 13.47 12.28 1.35
CA ARG A 119 13.13 11.00 1.94
C ARG A 119 13.21 9.90 0.91
N LYS A 120 13.63 8.71 1.32
CA LYS A 120 13.73 7.55 0.43
C LYS A 120 13.10 6.30 1.04
N LEU A 121 12.36 5.58 0.24
CA LEU A 121 11.92 4.22 0.53
C LEU A 121 12.26 3.31 -0.65
N TYR A 122 12.20 2.02 -0.40
CA TYR A 122 12.45 0.97 -1.37
C TYR A 122 11.21 0.09 -1.49
N TYR A 123 11.12 -0.62 -2.59
CA TYR A 123 10.13 -1.68 -2.72
C TYR A 123 10.67 -2.82 -3.57
N GLN A 124 10.10 -4.01 -3.40
CA GLN A 124 10.41 -5.18 -4.23
C GLN A 124 9.13 -5.68 -4.87
N VAL A 125 9.15 -5.85 -6.19
CA VAL A 125 8.02 -6.49 -6.88
C VAL A 125 8.19 -8.00 -6.84
N ILE A 126 7.21 -8.67 -6.25
CA ILE A 126 7.12 -10.13 -6.19
C ILE A 126 5.83 -10.52 -6.90
N LYS A 127 5.96 -11.07 -8.11
CA LYS A 127 4.81 -11.53 -8.89
C LYS A 127 4.71 -13.06 -8.84
N MET A 128 3.52 -13.58 -9.09
CA MET A 128 3.36 -15.00 -9.38
C MET A 128 3.97 -15.35 -10.73
N ARG A 129 4.32 -16.63 -10.88
CA ARG A 129 4.66 -17.21 -12.19
C ARG A 129 3.52 -17.03 -13.18
N ASN A 130 3.86 -16.97 -14.46
CA ASN A 130 2.93 -16.91 -15.58
C ASN A 130 2.05 -15.64 -15.66
N MET A 131 2.29 -14.63 -14.82
CA MET A 131 1.56 -13.36 -14.92
C MET A 131 2.02 -12.56 -16.15
N THR A 132 1.05 -12.09 -16.94
CA THR A 132 1.25 -11.30 -18.17
C THR A 132 1.26 -9.79 -17.95
N VAL A 133 1.05 -9.33 -16.70
CA VAL A 133 1.00 -7.90 -16.38
C VAL A 133 2.36 -7.22 -16.60
N THR A 134 2.34 -6.03 -17.20
CA THR A 134 3.56 -5.23 -17.38
C THR A 134 3.84 -4.42 -16.11
N VAL A 135 4.83 -4.88 -15.34
CA VAL A 135 5.18 -4.28 -14.04
C VAL A 135 5.67 -2.83 -14.18
N GLY A 136 6.50 -2.55 -15.19
CA GLY A 136 7.18 -1.25 -15.33
C GLY A 136 6.23 -0.04 -15.42
N THR A 137 5.07 -0.19 -16.06
CA THR A 137 4.05 0.88 -16.15
C THR A 137 3.33 1.12 -14.82
N LEU A 138 3.21 0.09 -13.98
CA LEU A 138 2.62 0.23 -12.65
C LEU A 138 3.58 0.90 -11.68
N THR A 139 4.85 0.45 -11.69
CA THR A 139 5.87 0.95 -10.78
C THR A 139 6.30 2.37 -11.12
N SER A 140 6.39 2.74 -12.40
CA SER A 140 6.65 4.14 -12.80
C SER A 140 5.56 5.09 -12.32
N HIS A 141 4.27 4.72 -12.45
CA HIS A 141 3.17 5.54 -11.94
C HIS A 141 3.22 5.73 -10.43
N LEU A 142 3.57 4.67 -9.69
CA LEU A 142 3.77 4.72 -8.24
C LEU A 142 4.94 5.65 -7.89
N GLU A 143 6.09 5.50 -8.54
CA GLU A 143 7.26 6.35 -8.31
C GLU A 143 6.96 7.82 -8.59
N ASP A 144 6.30 8.12 -9.72
CA ASP A 144 5.89 9.48 -10.10
C ASP A 144 4.95 10.11 -9.07
N GLU A 145 4.03 9.33 -8.51
CA GLU A 145 3.09 9.84 -7.51
C GLU A 145 3.77 10.29 -6.22
N TYR A 146 4.83 9.60 -5.82
CA TYR A 146 5.55 9.89 -4.57
C TYR A 146 6.72 10.87 -4.80
N TRP A 147 7.25 10.92 -6.02
CA TRP A 147 8.30 11.84 -6.42
C TRP A 147 7.73 13.02 -7.21
N THR A 148 7.02 13.93 -6.51
CA THR A 148 6.57 15.19 -7.08
C THR A 148 7.26 16.40 -6.42
N PRO A 149 8.47 16.81 -6.88
CA PRO A 149 9.19 17.96 -6.33
C PRO A 149 8.39 19.28 -6.33
N GLY A 150 7.61 19.52 -7.40
CA GLY A 150 6.74 20.71 -7.50
C GLY A 150 5.69 20.81 -6.39
N LYS A 151 5.30 19.68 -5.79
CA LYS A 151 4.37 19.61 -4.65
C LYS A 151 5.09 19.34 -3.32
N LYS A 152 6.43 19.30 -3.35
CA LYS A 152 7.32 19.04 -2.22
C LYS A 152 7.06 17.70 -1.52
N TYR A 153 6.69 16.66 -2.26
CA TYR A 153 6.60 15.32 -1.66
C TYR A 153 7.98 14.77 -1.34
N TYR A 154 8.91 14.79 -2.30
CA TYR A 154 10.29 14.32 -2.13
C TYR A 154 10.40 12.96 -1.41
N VAL A 155 9.51 12.01 -1.76
CA VAL A 155 9.64 10.61 -1.34
C VAL A 155 10.14 9.84 -2.56
N LYS A 156 11.44 9.59 -2.62
CA LYS A 156 12.03 8.79 -3.69
C LYS A 156 11.73 7.33 -3.40
N LEU A 157 10.89 6.71 -4.21
CA LEU A 157 10.74 5.27 -4.23
C LEU A 157 11.79 4.69 -5.17
N LYS A 158 12.36 3.53 -4.82
CA LYS A 158 13.29 2.80 -5.67
C LYS A 158 12.97 1.32 -5.64
N GLU A 159 12.75 0.73 -6.81
CA GLU A 159 12.66 -0.71 -6.95
C GLU A 159 14.01 -1.38 -6.62
N LEU A 160 13.95 -2.43 -5.84
CA LEU A 160 15.03 -3.39 -5.64
C LEU A 160 14.66 -4.70 -6.32
N PRO A 161 15.63 -5.45 -6.85
CA PRO A 161 15.37 -6.77 -7.38
C PRO A 161 14.85 -7.68 -6.26
N SER A 162 13.74 -8.37 -6.52
CA SER A 162 13.35 -9.54 -5.74
C SER A 162 14.23 -10.74 -6.12
N LYS A 163 14.20 -11.80 -5.31
CA LYS A 163 14.95 -13.04 -5.58
C LYS A 163 14.29 -13.90 -6.67
N GLY A 164 13.09 -13.54 -7.13
CA GLY A 164 12.36 -14.25 -8.17
C GLY A 164 10.84 -14.13 -8.05
N GLU A 165 10.16 -15.00 -8.79
CA GLU A 165 8.71 -15.13 -8.81
C GLU A 165 8.23 -16.14 -7.77
N MET A 166 7.06 -15.90 -7.18
CA MET A 166 6.43 -16.86 -6.25
C MET A 166 5.53 -17.86 -7.01
N PRO A 167 5.21 -19.02 -6.42
CA PRO A 167 4.29 -19.99 -7.03
C PRO A 167 2.95 -19.37 -7.42
N GLU A 168 2.36 -19.89 -8.50
CA GLU A 168 1.03 -19.49 -8.96
C GLU A 168 -0.04 -19.92 -7.96
N HIS A 169 -1.04 -19.06 -7.74
CA HIS A 169 -2.22 -19.37 -6.94
C HIS A 169 -3.45 -18.63 -7.55
N PRO A 170 -4.48 -19.33 -8.06
CA PRO A 170 -5.53 -18.71 -8.87
C PRO A 170 -6.39 -17.66 -8.14
N ASN A 171 -6.53 -17.78 -6.83
CA ASN A 171 -7.27 -16.87 -5.97
C ASN A 171 -6.82 -16.95 -4.52
N PHE A 172 -6.86 -15.86 -3.75
CA PHE A 172 -6.83 -15.95 -2.29
C PHE A 172 -8.14 -15.47 -1.66
N ASP A 173 -8.97 -16.41 -1.19
CA ASP A 173 -10.11 -16.09 -0.34
C ASP A 173 -9.61 -15.57 1.02
N VAL A 174 -10.47 -14.91 1.78
CA VAL A 174 -10.14 -14.26 3.06
C VAL A 174 -9.33 -15.17 4.00
N PRO A 175 -9.67 -16.46 4.20
CA PRO A 175 -8.86 -17.33 5.05
C PRO A 175 -7.46 -17.61 4.50
N GLN A 176 -7.30 -17.64 3.17
CA GLN A 176 -6.05 -17.94 2.49
C GLN A 176 -5.14 -16.71 2.33
N GLN A 177 -5.64 -15.49 2.52
CA GLN A 177 -4.85 -14.26 2.39
C GLN A 177 -3.66 -14.21 3.38
N GLY A 178 -3.75 -14.93 4.50
CA GLY A 178 -2.63 -15.14 5.43
C GLY A 178 -1.46 -15.93 4.85
N ASN A 179 -1.64 -16.65 3.73
CA ASN A 179 -0.59 -17.42 3.07
C ASN A 179 0.28 -16.55 2.15
N ILE A 180 -0.22 -15.38 1.71
CA ILE A 180 0.51 -14.51 0.78
C ILE A 180 1.89 -14.12 1.35
N PRO A 181 2.01 -13.67 2.62
CA PRO A 181 3.32 -13.38 3.19
C PRO A 181 4.26 -14.59 3.18
N THR A 182 3.75 -15.79 3.48
CA THR A 182 4.55 -17.02 3.48
C THR A 182 5.10 -17.34 2.10
N LEU A 183 4.29 -17.20 1.05
CA LEU A 183 4.69 -17.46 -0.34
C LEU A 183 5.70 -16.42 -0.84
N ALA A 184 5.48 -15.15 -0.52
CA ALA A 184 6.34 -14.05 -0.96
C ALA A 184 7.66 -13.98 -0.18
N LYS A 185 7.71 -14.45 1.07
CA LYS A 185 8.89 -14.35 1.95
C LYS A 185 10.17 -14.93 1.33
N ALA A 186 10.07 -16.07 0.66
CA ALA A 186 11.22 -16.71 0.02
C ALA A 186 11.82 -15.84 -1.10
N GLN A 187 11.00 -15.01 -1.74
CA GLN A 187 11.40 -14.13 -2.85
C GLN A 187 11.84 -12.75 -2.38
N TYR A 188 11.59 -12.39 -1.12
CA TYR A 188 11.93 -11.08 -0.58
C TYR A 188 13.39 -11.04 -0.07
N SER A 189 14.08 -9.95 -0.40
CA SER A 189 15.41 -9.60 0.10
C SER A 189 15.33 -8.66 1.29
N ASN A 190 16.10 -8.92 2.34
CA ASN A 190 16.15 -8.09 3.55
C ASN A 190 17.18 -6.95 3.49
N ALA A 191 17.84 -6.72 2.35
CA ALA A 191 18.96 -5.77 2.23
C ALA A 191 18.64 -4.33 2.72
N LYS A 192 17.40 -3.88 2.48
CA LYS A 192 16.91 -2.54 2.88
C LYS A 192 15.75 -2.62 3.86
N ASP A 193 15.69 -3.67 4.67
CA ASP A 193 14.65 -3.80 5.68
C ASP A 193 14.51 -2.56 6.54
N ARG A 194 13.26 -2.30 6.94
CA ARG A 194 12.76 -1.09 7.60
C ARG A 194 12.58 0.13 6.69
N PHE A 195 13.12 0.10 5.47
CA PHE A 195 12.87 1.10 4.42
C PHE A 195 12.25 0.50 3.17
N CYS A 196 11.99 -0.81 3.17
CA CYS A 196 11.52 -1.56 2.02
C CYS A 196 10.18 -2.24 2.32
N PHE A 197 9.26 -2.20 1.35
CA PHE A 197 8.03 -3.01 1.38
C PHE A 197 7.94 -3.90 0.15
N ALA A 198 7.25 -5.03 0.26
CA ALA A 198 6.94 -5.92 -0.84
C ALA A 198 5.67 -5.44 -1.56
N LEU A 199 5.76 -5.24 -2.88
CA LEU A 199 4.61 -5.17 -3.77
C LEU A 199 4.37 -6.56 -4.33
N VAL A 200 3.33 -7.23 -3.83
CA VAL A 200 2.98 -8.58 -4.27
C VAL A 200 1.87 -8.52 -5.32
N LEU A 201 2.16 -8.98 -6.54
CA LEU A 201 1.14 -9.14 -7.57
C LEU A 201 0.56 -10.54 -7.44
N VAL A 202 -0.75 -10.60 -7.18
CA VAL A 202 -1.50 -11.84 -7.05
C VAL A 202 -2.52 -11.94 -8.17
N ASP A 203 -2.97 -13.14 -8.47
CA ASP A 203 -3.93 -13.34 -9.53
C ASP A 203 -5.29 -12.71 -9.18
N GLN A 204 -5.98 -13.25 -8.18
CA GLN A 204 -7.30 -12.77 -7.74
C GLN A 204 -7.43 -12.74 -6.22
N LEU A 205 -8.32 -11.87 -5.73
CA LEU A 205 -8.72 -11.74 -4.32
C LEU A 205 -10.24 -11.82 -4.18
N GLY A 206 -10.83 -12.86 -4.75
CA GLY A 206 -12.24 -13.20 -4.65
C GLY A 206 -12.62 -13.71 -3.26
N ARG A 207 -13.82 -13.38 -2.82
CA ARG A 207 -14.44 -13.92 -1.60
C ARG A 207 -15.64 -14.77 -1.96
N SER A 208 -15.73 -15.94 -1.34
CA SER A 208 -16.87 -16.83 -1.51
C SER A 208 -17.96 -16.59 -0.48
N LYS A 209 -19.19 -16.98 -0.82
CA LYS A 209 -20.30 -17.16 0.10
C LYS A 209 -21.10 -18.40 -0.30
N ARG A 210 -21.69 -19.08 0.69
CA ARG A 210 -22.65 -20.14 0.45
C ARG A 210 -24.05 -19.55 0.38
N ALA A 211 -24.83 -19.87 -0.65
CA ALA A 211 -26.15 -19.30 -0.87
C ALA A 211 -27.07 -20.29 -1.58
N ASN A 212 -28.36 -20.15 -1.33
CA ASN A 212 -29.39 -20.92 -2.03
C ASN A 212 -29.83 -20.20 -3.30
N VAL A 213 -29.97 -20.94 -4.40
CA VAL A 213 -30.58 -20.47 -5.65
C VAL A 213 -31.82 -21.30 -5.93
N SER A 214 -32.94 -20.64 -6.23
CA SER A 214 -34.22 -21.32 -6.41
C SER A 214 -34.90 -20.96 -7.73
N LYS A 215 -35.62 -21.91 -8.31
CA LYS A 215 -36.40 -21.72 -9.54
C LYS A 215 -37.64 -22.60 -9.53
N ALA A 216 -38.80 -21.98 -9.76
CA ALA A 216 -40.04 -22.70 -10.03
C ALA A 216 -39.97 -23.36 -11.41
N VAL A 217 -40.34 -24.64 -11.50
CA VAL A 217 -40.25 -25.44 -12.71
C VAL A 217 -41.38 -26.46 -12.80
N THR A 218 -41.65 -26.89 -14.04
CA THR A 218 -42.37 -28.13 -14.33
C THR A 218 -41.36 -29.14 -14.86
N ILE A 219 -41.30 -30.32 -14.24
CA ILE A 219 -40.38 -31.38 -14.66
C ILE A 219 -40.90 -31.99 -15.96
N ASN A 220 -40.03 -32.08 -16.96
CA ASN A 220 -40.33 -32.70 -18.25
C ASN A 220 -39.27 -33.76 -18.56
N SER A 221 -39.63 -35.04 -18.52
CA SER A 221 -38.69 -36.13 -18.79
C SER A 221 -38.18 -36.16 -20.23
N ALA A 222 -38.89 -35.55 -21.20
CA ALA A 222 -38.42 -35.38 -22.57
C ALA A 222 -37.34 -34.28 -22.71
N SER A 223 -37.19 -33.42 -21.71
CA SER A 223 -36.14 -32.40 -21.62
C SER A 223 -35.57 -32.40 -20.20
N PRO A 224 -34.77 -33.40 -19.83
CA PRO A 224 -34.38 -33.68 -18.44
C PRO A 224 -33.30 -32.73 -17.92
N THR A 225 -33.26 -31.49 -18.42
CA THR A 225 -32.27 -30.50 -18.00
C THR A 225 -32.96 -29.16 -17.74
N VAL A 226 -32.85 -28.70 -16.50
CA VAL A 226 -33.27 -27.36 -16.11
C VAL A 226 -32.04 -26.46 -15.99
N THR A 227 -31.99 -25.39 -16.79
CA THR A 227 -30.99 -24.32 -16.59
C THR A 227 -31.49 -23.27 -15.60
N MET A 228 -30.70 -22.99 -14.57
CA MET A 228 -30.95 -21.96 -13.56
C MET A 228 -29.90 -20.86 -13.63
N ARG A 229 -30.31 -19.59 -13.55
CA ARG A 229 -29.38 -18.46 -13.45
C ARG A 229 -28.98 -18.26 -12.00
N VAL A 230 -27.72 -17.91 -11.74
CA VAL A 230 -27.22 -17.50 -10.41
C VAL A 230 -26.99 -15.99 -10.30
N SER A 231 -27.35 -15.23 -11.33
CA SER A 231 -27.30 -13.76 -11.38
C SER A 231 -28.12 -13.13 -10.24
N PRO A 232 -27.67 -12.01 -9.65
CA PRO A 232 -26.54 -11.15 -10.03
C PRO A 232 -25.15 -11.67 -9.61
N HIS A 233 -25.06 -12.88 -9.05
CA HIS A 233 -23.80 -13.48 -8.62
C HIS A 233 -23.13 -14.33 -9.72
N TYR A 234 -21.94 -14.82 -9.40
CA TYR A 234 -21.20 -15.79 -10.19
C TYR A 234 -20.95 -17.05 -9.38
N LEU A 235 -20.85 -18.20 -10.05
CA LEU A 235 -20.40 -19.45 -9.43
C LEU A 235 -18.93 -19.34 -9.01
N TRP A 236 -18.57 -20.00 -7.92
CA TRP A 236 -17.19 -20.16 -7.48
C TRP A 236 -16.47 -21.25 -8.28
N VAL A 237 -16.26 -21.03 -9.57
CA VAL A 237 -15.58 -21.96 -10.50
C VAL A 237 -14.28 -21.36 -11.00
N ASP A 238 -13.27 -22.19 -11.26
CA ASP A 238 -11.93 -21.76 -11.73
C ASP A 238 -11.20 -20.77 -10.80
N LEU A 239 -11.59 -20.70 -9.51
CA LEU A 239 -10.96 -19.84 -8.51
C LEU A 239 -10.04 -20.60 -7.56
N ASP A 240 -10.25 -21.90 -7.36
CA ASP A 240 -9.35 -22.76 -6.60
C ASP A 240 -8.82 -23.88 -7.50
N PRO A 241 -7.66 -24.48 -7.18
CA PRO A 241 -7.11 -25.60 -7.94
C PRO A 241 -8.10 -26.77 -8.02
N ALA A 242 -8.30 -27.34 -9.21
CA ALA A 242 -9.23 -28.44 -9.41
C ALA A 242 -8.89 -29.65 -8.52
N GLY A 243 -9.92 -30.31 -7.97
CA GLY A 243 -9.76 -31.47 -7.09
C GLY A 243 -9.44 -31.14 -5.63
N THR A 244 -9.32 -29.85 -5.27
CA THR A 244 -9.18 -29.43 -3.87
C THR A 244 -10.54 -29.30 -3.17
N PRO A 245 -10.61 -29.48 -1.84
CA PRO A 245 -11.83 -29.20 -1.07
C PRO A 245 -12.35 -27.78 -1.27
N GLU A 246 -11.47 -26.80 -1.47
CA GLU A 246 -11.79 -25.40 -1.68
C GLU A 246 -12.51 -25.15 -3.03
N ALA A 247 -12.19 -25.96 -4.05
CA ALA A 247 -12.81 -25.88 -5.37
C ALA A 247 -14.26 -26.42 -5.41
N VAL A 248 -14.75 -27.04 -4.33
CA VAL A 248 -16.15 -27.48 -4.24
C VAL A 248 -17.07 -26.27 -4.25
N TRP A 249 -17.97 -26.23 -5.25
CA TRP A 249 -18.91 -25.13 -5.44
C TRP A 249 -20.39 -25.53 -5.43
N ASN A 250 -20.71 -26.82 -5.54
CA ASN A 250 -22.06 -27.35 -5.45
C ASN A 250 -22.19 -28.27 -4.23
N PHE A 251 -23.29 -28.14 -3.49
CA PHE A 251 -23.55 -28.95 -2.30
C PHE A 251 -24.85 -29.77 -2.42
N GLY A 252 -25.34 -29.92 -3.66
CA GLY A 252 -26.61 -30.57 -3.95
C GLY A 252 -27.78 -29.60 -3.86
N GLY A 253 -28.98 -30.16 -3.79
CA GLY A 253 -30.20 -29.39 -3.68
C GLY A 253 -31.42 -30.26 -3.42
N THR A 254 -32.58 -29.65 -3.57
CA THR A 254 -33.88 -30.30 -3.40
C THR A 254 -34.84 -29.81 -4.47
N PHE A 255 -35.75 -30.67 -4.89
CA PHE A 255 -36.96 -30.30 -5.62
C PHE A 255 -38.14 -30.52 -4.68
N THR A 256 -38.86 -29.45 -4.35
CA THR A 256 -40.08 -29.53 -3.54
C THR A 256 -41.28 -29.29 -4.44
N GLU A 257 -42.12 -30.31 -4.59
CA GLU A 257 -43.38 -30.23 -5.30
C GLU A 257 -44.33 -29.23 -4.63
N ASN A 258 -45.25 -28.63 -5.38
CA ASN A 258 -46.28 -27.75 -4.83
C ASN A 258 -47.17 -28.46 -3.79
N GLY A 259 -47.27 -29.80 -3.86
CA GLY A 259 -47.93 -30.64 -2.87
C GLY A 259 -47.09 -30.98 -1.62
N GLY A 260 -45.85 -30.51 -1.53
CA GLY A 260 -44.97 -30.65 -0.36
C GLY A 260 -43.99 -31.84 -0.41
N ALA A 261 -44.17 -32.80 -1.32
CA ALA A 261 -43.20 -33.88 -1.52
C ALA A 261 -41.83 -33.31 -1.91
N THR A 262 -40.75 -33.83 -1.32
CA THR A 262 -39.39 -33.32 -1.55
C THR A 262 -38.48 -34.44 -2.05
N HIS A 263 -37.72 -34.12 -3.09
CA HIS A 263 -36.78 -35.02 -3.76
C HIS A 263 -35.38 -34.44 -3.65
N ALA A 264 -34.40 -35.29 -3.32
CA ALA A 264 -33.00 -34.87 -3.28
C ALA A 264 -32.45 -34.69 -4.69
N ILE A 265 -31.68 -33.63 -4.91
CA ILE A 265 -30.90 -33.42 -6.13
C ILE A 265 -29.43 -33.62 -5.74
N PRO A 266 -28.79 -34.74 -6.14
CA PRO A 266 -27.41 -35.01 -5.77
C PRO A 266 -26.45 -34.04 -6.47
N VAL A 267 -25.25 -33.86 -5.90
CA VAL A 267 -24.17 -33.04 -6.47
C VAL A 267 -23.89 -33.40 -7.94
N ALA A 268 -23.86 -34.69 -8.27
CA ALA A 268 -23.59 -35.18 -9.62
C ALA A 268 -24.64 -34.75 -10.67
N ALA A 269 -25.86 -34.40 -10.24
CA ALA A 269 -26.91 -33.90 -11.13
C ALA A 269 -26.75 -32.41 -11.46
N ILE A 270 -25.78 -31.70 -10.86
CA ILE A 270 -25.62 -30.25 -11.00
C ILE A 270 -24.29 -29.96 -11.70
N THR A 271 -24.35 -29.40 -12.90
CA THR A 271 -23.17 -29.00 -13.67
C THR A 271 -23.12 -27.49 -13.89
N ALA A 272 -21.92 -26.91 -13.88
CA ALA A 272 -21.74 -25.50 -14.21
C ALA A 272 -22.00 -25.29 -15.70
N ASN A 273 -22.77 -24.25 -16.03
CA ASN A 273 -22.98 -23.78 -17.40
C ASN A 273 -22.38 -22.36 -17.49
N GLY A 274 -21.06 -22.33 -17.66
CA GLY A 274 -20.27 -21.13 -17.45
C GLY A 274 -20.34 -20.66 -15.99
N ARG A 275 -20.21 -19.35 -15.79
CA ARG A 275 -20.09 -18.74 -14.44
C ARG A 275 -21.39 -18.19 -13.89
N THR A 276 -22.43 -18.08 -14.71
CA THR A 276 -23.69 -17.40 -14.35
C THR A 276 -24.90 -18.32 -14.36
N LYS A 277 -24.70 -19.59 -14.71
CA LYS A 277 -25.78 -20.58 -14.80
C LYS A 277 -25.31 -21.95 -14.34
N VAL A 278 -26.27 -22.76 -13.92
CA VAL A 278 -26.10 -24.19 -13.67
C VAL A 278 -27.14 -24.96 -14.49
N ASN A 279 -26.78 -26.16 -14.91
CA ASN A 279 -27.70 -27.13 -15.46
C ASN A 279 -27.97 -28.20 -14.40
N VAL A 280 -29.25 -28.50 -14.18
CA VAL A 280 -29.71 -29.52 -13.25
C VAL A 280 -30.32 -30.65 -14.07
N ASP A 281 -29.74 -31.85 -13.95
CA ASP A 281 -30.33 -33.08 -14.46
C ASP A 281 -31.57 -33.42 -13.61
N THR A 282 -32.73 -33.46 -14.27
CA THR A 282 -34.03 -33.75 -13.65
C THR A 282 -34.60 -35.09 -14.10
N SER A 283 -33.80 -35.94 -14.74
CA SER A 283 -34.25 -37.27 -15.23
C SER A 283 -34.78 -38.18 -14.13
N ALA A 284 -34.27 -38.04 -12.91
CA ALA A 284 -34.69 -38.79 -11.73
C ALA A 284 -35.89 -38.18 -10.98
N LEU A 285 -36.40 -37.02 -11.41
CA LEU A 285 -37.51 -36.34 -10.76
C LEU A 285 -38.87 -36.74 -11.37
N PRO A 286 -39.99 -36.65 -10.63
CA PRO A 286 -41.29 -37.07 -11.14
C PRO A 286 -41.74 -36.25 -12.36
N ASN A 287 -41.96 -36.92 -13.48
CA ASN A 287 -42.38 -36.27 -14.73
C ASN A 287 -43.75 -35.56 -14.55
N GLY A 288 -43.85 -34.33 -15.06
CA GLY A 288 -45.05 -33.50 -14.96
C GLY A 288 -45.24 -32.79 -13.61
N ALA A 289 -44.43 -33.11 -12.59
CA ALA A 289 -44.54 -32.45 -11.30
C ALA A 289 -44.17 -30.97 -11.39
N GLN A 290 -44.94 -30.13 -10.69
CA GLN A 290 -44.69 -28.70 -10.55
C GLN A 290 -44.14 -28.42 -9.16
N GLY A 291 -43.08 -27.62 -9.07
CA GLY A 291 -42.45 -27.32 -7.80
C GLY A 291 -41.30 -26.35 -7.92
N THR A 292 -40.50 -26.26 -6.87
CA THR A 292 -39.31 -25.41 -6.81
C THR A 292 -38.07 -26.25 -6.64
N ILE A 293 -37.12 -26.09 -7.57
CA ILE A 293 -35.74 -26.54 -7.35
C ILE A 293 -35.04 -25.50 -6.47
N LYS A 294 -34.40 -25.94 -5.39
CA LYS A 294 -33.53 -25.16 -4.52
C LYS A 294 -32.16 -25.81 -4.43
N LEU A 295 -31.14 -25.12 -4.93
CA LEU A 295 -29.75 -25.56 -4.94
C LEU A 295 -28.95 -24.83 -3.88
N ASP A 296 -28.00 -25.52 -3.26
CA ASP A 296 -27.04 -24.94 -2.32
C ASP A 296 -25.67 -24.84 -3.00
N LEU A 297 -25.22 -23.59 -3.22
CA LEU A 297 -24.07 -23.27 -4.07
C LEU A 297 -23.07 -22.36 -3.34
N LYS A 298 -21.78 -22.54 -3.63
CA LYS A 298 -20.72 -21.56 -3.37
C LYS A 298 -20.72 -20.55 -4.51
N LEU A 299 -21.02 -19.30 -4.19
CA LEU A 299 -21.06 -18.18 -5.10
C LEU A 299 -19.96 -17.18 -4.76
N VAL A 300 -19.57 -16.38 -5.74
CA VAL A 300 -18.77 -15.18 -5.52
C VAL A 300 -19.62 -14.16 -4.75
N ASP A 301 -19.08 -13.66 -3.64
CA ASP A 301 -19.62 -12.52 -2.92
C ASP A 301 -19.11 -11.21 -3.56
N TYR A 302 -17.80 -11.04 -3.61
CA TYR A 302 -17.13 -9.92 -4.27
C TYR A 302 -15.67 -10.25 -4.61
N PHE A 303 -15.03 -9.41 -5.42
CA PHE A 303 -13.58 -9.40 -5.63
C PHE A 303 -12.96 -8.15 -4.99
N ARG A 304 -11.84 -8.33 -4.28
CA ARG A 304 -10.99 -7.21 -3.86
C ARG A 304 -9.97 -6.92 -4.94
N THR A 305 -9.52 -5.67 -4.98
CA THR A 305 -8.51 -5.22 -5.93
C THR A 305 -7.12 -5.20 -5.31
N GLY A 306 -7.03 -5.00 -3.99
CA GLY A 306 -5.77 -4.95 -3.26
C GLY A 306 -5.97 -5.07 -1.75
N LEU A 307 -4.85 -5.20 -1.04
CA LEU A 307 -4.76 -5.31 0.41
C LEU A 307 -3.45 -4.71 0.90
N SER A 308 -3.49 -3.91 1.95
CA SER A 308 -2.33 -3.61 2.79
C SER A 308 -2.29 -4.60 3.95
N LEU A 309 -1.31 -5.50 3.95
CA LEU A 309 -1.15 -6.53 4.99
C LEU A 309 -0.34 -5.97 6.17
N ALA A 310 -0.42 -6.64 7.33
CA ALA A 310 0.20 -6.19 8.59
C ALA A 310 1.74 -6.11 8.51
N LYS A 311 2.39 -7.00 7.76
CA LYS A 311 3.84 -7.01 7.46
C LYS A 311 4.17 -5.99 6.37
N ASN A 312 5.46 -5.78 6.06
CA ASN A 312 5.97 -4.97 4.95
C ASN A 312 5.48 -5.39 3.56
N MET A 313 4.16 -5.34 3.31
CA MET A 313 3.57 -5.98 2.16
C MET A 313 2.25 -5.32 1.79
N ILE A 314 2.15 -5.01 0.51
CA ILE A 314 0.90 -4.70 -0.16
C ILE A 314 0.65 -5.75 -1.23
N CYS A 315 -0.61 -6.00 -1.52
CA CYS A 315 -1.02 -6.92 -2.57
C CYS A 315 -1.89 -6.18 -3.59
N VAL A 316 -1.67 -6.45 -4.86
CA VAL A 316 -2.52 -5.96 -5.96
C VAL A 316 -2.95 -7.17 -6.78
N ALA A 317 -4.26 -7.38 -6.88
CA ALA A 317 -4.84 -8.39 -7.75
C ALA A 317 -4.75 -7.93 -9.20
N THR A 318 -4.27 -8.77 -10.11
CA THR A 318 -4.17 -8.44 -11.54
C THR A 318 -5.41 -8.81 -12.31
N ARG A 319 -6.22 -9.74 -11.79
CA ARG A 319 -7.52 -10.10 -12.33
C ARG A 319 -8.62 -9.86 -11.30
N ALA A 320 -9.82 -9.62 -11.80
CA ALA A 320 -11.06 -9.64 -11.05
C ALA A 320 -12.13 -10.20 -11.98
N THR A 321 -13.09 -10.96 -11.44
CA THR A 321 -14.10 -11.64 -12.26
C THR A 321 -13.48 -12.40 -13.44
N TRP A 322 -12.37 -13.13 -13.19
CA TRP A 322 -11.62 -13.92 -14.17
C TRP A 322 -11.02 -13.14 -15.36
N THR A 323 -11.11 -11.82 -15.36
CA THR A 323 -10.60 -10.95 -16.42
C THR A 323 -9.45 -10.12 -15.91
N GLN A 324 -8.45 -9.87 -16.76
CA GLN A 324 -7.38 -8.92 -16.45
C GLN A 324 -7.96 -7.54 -16.20
N ARG A 325 -7.55 -6.93 -15.10
CA ARG A 325 -7.92 -5.57 -14.74
C ARG A 325 -7.19 -4.59 -15.64
N ALA A 326 -7.82 -3.45 -15.89
CA ALA A 326 -7.17 -2.37 -16.62
C ALA A 326 -5.97 -1.82 -15.84
N ASP A 327 -4.94 -1.38 -16.56
CA ASP A 327 -3.71 -0.83 -15.96
C ASP A 327 -4.01 0.33 -15.01
N ASP A 328 -4.93 1.23 -15.38
CA ASP A 328 -5.26 2.38 -14.54
C ASP A 328 -5.96 1.99 -13.23
N GLU A 329 -6.73 0.91 -13.22
CA GLU A 329 -7.29 0.37 -11.99
C GLU A 329 -6.19 -0.22 -11.09
N MET A 330 -5.24 -0.95 -11.68
CA MET A 330 -4.11 -1.53 -10.94
C MET A 330 -3.19 -0.44 -10.39
N LYS A 331 -2.89 0.61 -11.16
CA LYS A 331 -2.16 1.81 -10.70
C LYS A 331 -2.89 2.49 -9.54
N SER A 332 -4.20 2.68 -9.68
CA SER A 332 -5.02 3.29 -8.63
C SER A 332 -5.00 2.46 -7.34
N THR A 333 -5.11 1.13 -7.43
CA THR A 333 -4.94 0.23 -6.27
C THR A 333 -3.54 0.31 -5.70
N LEU A 334 -2.50 0.27 -6.53
CA LEU A 334 -1.12 0.27 -6.09
C LEU A 334 -0.80 1.51 -5.23
N VAL A 335 -1.17 2.70 -5.73
CA VAL A 335 -1.00 3.97 -5.02
C VAL A 335 -1.82 3.99 -3.72
N HIS A 336 -3.04 3.45 -3.74
CA HIS A 336 -3.91 3.37 -2.57
C HIS A 336 -3.28 2.51 -1.45
N GLU A 337 -2.86 1.28 -1.76
CA GLU A 337 -2.28 0.37 -0.78
C GLU A 337 -0.91 0.87 -0.28
N ALA A 338 -0.07 1.40 -1.17
CA ALA A 338 1.17 2.08 -0.77
C ALA A 338 0.89 3.28 0.15
N GLY A 339 -0.22 3.99 -0.08
CA GLY A 339 -0.68 5.09 0.74
C GLY A 339 -1.01 4.65 2.16
N HIS A 340 -1.75 3.55 2.32
CA HIS A 340 -1.94 2.93 3.64
C HIS A 340 -0.59 2.59 4.28
N LYS A 341 0.36 2.08 3.49
CA LYS A 341 1.64 1.62 4.01
C LYS A 341 2.51 2.72 4.61
N VAL A 342 2.46 3.91 4.04
CA VAL A 342 3.19 5.08 4.56
C VAL A 342 2.39 5.93 5.55
N GLY A 343 1.15 5.53 5.90
CA GLY A 343 0.29 6.31 6.79
C GLY A 343 -0.24 7.61 6.16
N MET A 344 -0.49 7.60 4.85
CA MET A 344 -0.92 8.74 4.01
C MET A 344 -2.06 9.59 4.60
N VAL A 345 -3.00 8.94 5.28
CA VAL A 345 -4.26 9.53 5.74
C VAL A 345 -4.28 9.52 7.27
N PRO A 346 -3.72 10.54 7.94
CA PRO A 346 -3.60 10.55 9.38
C PRO A 346 -4.97 10.70 10.05
N GLY A 347 -5.26 9.80 11.00
CA GLY A 347 -6.47 9.82 11.84
C GLY A 347 -6.36 10.68 13.10
N GLY A 348 -5.20 11.31 13.34
CA GLY A 348 -4.93 12.10 14.55
C GLY A 348 -4.41 11.30 15.75
N GLY A 349 -4.05 10.04 15.53
CA GLY A 349 -3.51 9.11 16.53
C GLY A 349 -2.04 8.74 16.27
N GLY A 350 -1.73 7.44 16.22
CA GLY A 350 -0.38 6.92 15.96
C GLY A 350 0.28 7.56 14.72
N GLY A 351 1.60 7.83 14.80
CA GLY A 351 2.36 8.57 13.78
C GLY A 351 2.49 10.08 14.05
N GLY A 352 1.72 10.63 14.98
CA GLY A 352 1.94 11.97 15.54
C GLY A 352 1.43 13.15 14.70
N LEU A 353 0.89 12.91 13.50
CA LEU A 353 0.22 13.93 12.69
C LEU A 353 -1.22 14.18 13.15
N ALA A 354 -1.70 15.40 12.97
CA ALA A 354 -3.09 15.73 13.23
C ALA A 354 -4.04 15.00 12.28
N LYS A 355 -5.28 14.77 12.73
CA LYS A 355 -6.33 14.17 11.89
C LYS A 355 -6.58 15.06 10.67
N GLN A 356 -6.50 14.49 9.47
CA GLN A 356 -6.85 15.24 8.27
C GLN A 356 -8.36 15.49 8.18
N LEU A 357 -8.76 16.60 7.57
CA LEU A 357 -10.17 17.02 7.50
C LEU A 357 -11.09 16.00 6.80
N THR A 358 -10.58 15.37 5.74
CA THR A 358 -11.32 14.41 4.91
C THR A 358 -11.12 12.96 5.37
N TYR A 359 -10.63 12.75 6.58
CA TYR A 359 -10.41 11.42 7.13
C TYR A 359 -11.75 10.73 7.40
N TYR A 360 -11.83 9.46 7.02
CA TYR A 360 -12.75 8.51 7.60
C TYR A 360 -12.08 7.14 7.77
N GLN A 361 -12.63 6.30 8.65
CA GLN A 361 -12.10 4.97 8.96
C GLN A 361 -12.99 3.91 8.30
N LYS A 362 -12.39 3.04 7.49
CA LYS A 362 -13.02 1.84 6.91
C LYS A 362 -11.92 0.83 6.58
N ASN A 363 -11.64 -0.14 7.46
CA ASN A 363 -10.50 -1.07 7.28
C ASN A 363 -9.13 -0.38 7.12
N GLY A 364 -8.96 0.80 7.72
CA GLY A 364 -7.81 1.69 7.51
C GLY A 364 -8.24 3.15 7.39
N GLY A 365 -7.27 4.06 7.40
CA GLY A 365 -7.50 5.49 7.21
C GLY A 365 -7.70 5.84 5.74
N HIS A 366 -8.82 6.50 5.42
CA HIS A 366 -9.25 6.82 4.05
C HIS A 366 -9.62 8.30 3.89
N CYS A 367 -9.68 8.75 2.63
CA CYS A 367 -9.95 10.15 2.26
C CYS A 367 -11.23 10.29 1.43
N ASN A 368 -12.21 11.07 1.90
CA ASN A 368 -13.47 11.35 1.20
C ASN A 368 -13.48 12.71 0.44
N PHE A 369 -12.31 13.22 0.07
CA PHE A 369 -12.16 14.53 -0.58
C PHE A 369 -12.99 14.65 -1.87
N SER A 370 -13.66 15.81 -2.03
CA SER A 370 -14.41 16.21 -3.23
C SER A 370 -15.36 15.12 -3.74
N THR A 371 -16.21 14.57 -2.87
CA THR A 371 -17.11 13.47 -3.22
C THR A 371 -16.33 12.24 -3.68
N ASN A 372 -15.37 11.82 -2.86
CA ASN A 372 -14.68 10.53 -2.98
C ASN A 372 -13.69 10.40 -4.16
N LEU A 373 -13.22 11.51 -4.74
CA LEU A 373 -12.35 11.48 -5.92
C LEU A 373 -10.87 11.19 -5.62
N CYS A 374 -10.44 11.23 -4.36
CA CYS A 374 -9.05 10.93 -4.00
C CYS A 374 -8.74 9.43 -4.21
N VAL A 375 -7.52 9.10 -4.64
CA VAL A 375 -7.05 7.71 -4.72
C VAL A 375 -7.15 6.98 -3.38
N MET A 376 -7.06 7.70 -2.25
CA MET A 376 -7.23 7.15 -0.90
C MET A 376 -8.69 6.96 -0.47
N TYR A 377 -9.66 7.09 -1.37
CA TYR A 377 -11.04 6.66 -1.10
C TYR A 377 -11.13 5.14 -1.14
N GLY A 378 -11.86 4.56 -0.18
CA GLY A 378 -11.87 3.12 0.12
C GLY A 378 -12.61 2.23 -0.87
N GLU A 379 -13.17 2.81 -1.93
CA GLU A 379 -13.84 2.06 -3.00
C GLU A 379 -13.37 2.59 -4.36
N ILE A 380 -13.29 1.69 -5.35
CA ILE A 380 -12.97 2.08 -6.74
C ILE A 380 -14.27 2.45 -7.45
N HIS A 381 -14.28 3.56 -8.18
CA HIS A 381 -15.35 3.94 -9.09
C HIS A 381 -14.81 4.77 -10.25
N ALA A 382 -15.57 4.90 -11.34
CA ALA A 382 -15.13 5.50 -12.60
C ALA A 382 -14.61 6.95 -12.50
N GLY A 383 -15.06 7.71 -11.50
CA GLY A 383 -14.60 9.08 -11.25
C GLY A 383 -13.37 9.21 -10.36
N ARG A 384 -12.93 8.13 -9.70
CA ARG A 384 -11.85 8.20 -8.72
C ARG A 384 -10.51 8.44 -9.41
N SER A 385 -9.75 9.41 -8.93
CA SER A 385 -8.39 9.66 -9.37
C SER A 385 -7.45 8.49 -9.00
N ASN A 386 -6.41 8.30 -9.80
CA ASN A 386 -5.26 7.44 -9.46
C ASN A 386 -4.11 8.24 -8.81
N ARG A 387 -4.37 9.48 -8.38
CA ARG A 387 -3.44 10.43 -7.75
C ARG A 387 -3.99 10.92 -6.41
N PHE A 388 -3.11 11.36 -5.52
CA PHE A 388 -3.48 12.00 -4.26
C PHE A 388 -4.19 13.34 -4.52
N CYS A 389 -5.21 13.63 -3.71
CA CYS A 389 -5.84 14.94 -3.69
C CYS A 389 -5.04 15.93 -2.84
N SER A 390 -5.26 17.25 -3.05
CA SER A 390 -4.59 18.38 -2.37
C SER A 390 -4.54 18.31 -0.83
N VAL A 391 -5.43 17.54 -0.19
CA VAL A 391 -5.38 17.31 1.27
C VAL A 391 -4.36 16.24 1.62
N CYS A 392 -4.35 15.12 0.90
CA CYS A 392 -3.37 14.04 1.09
C CYS A 392 -1.95 14.50 0.76
N GLU A 393 -1.78 15.37 -0.24
CA GLU A 393 -0.49 16.00 -0.60
C GLU A 393 0.20 16.66 0.61
N LYS A 394 -0.58 17.39 1.41
CA LYS A 394 -0.08 18.07 2.62
C LYS A 394 0.32 17.07 3.70
N SER A 395 -0.39 15.95 3.79
CA SER A 395 -0.07 14.84 4.70
C SER A 395 1.23 14.16 4.27
N VAL A 396 1.39 13.74 2.99
CA VAL A 396 2.62 13.14 2.43
C VAL A 396 3.84 13.95 2.79
N ARG A 397 3.76 15.25 2.53
CA ARG A 397 4.86 16.17 2.76
C ARG A 397 5.36 16.12 4.20
N LYS A 398 4.47 15.91 5.17
CA LYS A 398 4.77 15.96 6.61
C LYS A 398 5.11 14.60 7.25
N LEU A 399 4.88 13.49 6.55
CA LEU A 399 5.08 12.13 7.09
C LEU A 399 6.47 11.96 7.68
N ASP A 400 6.51 11.37 8.86
CA ASP A 400 7.74 10.79 9.41
C ASP A 400 7.92 9.39 8.81
N LEU A 401 8.92 9.25 7.96
CA LEU A 401 9.27 7.97 7.32
C LEU A 401 10.48 7.30 8.01
N ASP A 402 10.80 7.70 9.24
CA ASP A 402 11.79 7.01 10.07
C ASP A 402 11.37 5.55 10.29
N ALA A 403 12.26 4.65 9.91
CA ALA A 403 12.14 3.20 10.03
C ALA A 403 11.79 2.70 11.44
N ASN A 404 12.08 3.46 12.50
CA ASN A 404 11.69 3.09 13.88
C ASN A 404 10.23 3.41 14.21
N ALA A 405 9.58 4.23 13.39
CA ALA A 405 8.28 4.81 13.68
C ALA A 405 7.19 4.43 12.67
N LEU A 406 7.55 3.79 11.54
CA LEU A 406 6.60 3.34 10.52
C LEU A 406 5.87 2.06 10.96
N PRO A 407 4.58 2.12 11.34
CA PRO A 407 3.83 0.95 11.75
C PRO A 407 3.66 -0.01 10.57
N GLY A 408 3.92 -1.30 10.80
CA GLY A 408 3.80 -2.33 9.78
C GLY A 408 5.02 -2.44 8.84
N PHE A 409 6.12 -1.73 9.13
CA PHE A 409 7.41 -1.95 8.48
C PHE A 409 8.24 -3.09 9.10
N ASP A 410 7.59 -4.18 9.49
CA ASP A 410 8.23 -5.43 9.91
C ASP A 410 8.52 -6.32 8.70
N PRO A 411 9.75 -6.87 8.57
CA PRO A 411 10.11 -7.78 7.48
C PRO A 411 9.13 -8.97 7.37
N PRO A 412 8.87 -9.48 6.14
CA PRO A 412 7.87 -10.53 5.91
C PRO A 412 8.15 -11.90 6.55
#